data_AF-A0A2H5AU23-F1
#
_entry.id   AF-A0A2H5AU23-F1
#
_cell.length_a   1.000
_cell.length_b   1.000
_cell.length_c   1.000
_cell.angle_alpha   90.00
_cell.angle_beta   90.00
_cell.angle_gamma   90.00
#
_symmetry.space_group_name_H-M   'P 1'
#
loop_
_entity.id
_entity.type
_entity.pdbx_description
1 polymer ?
#
loop_
_entity_poly.entity_id
_entity_poly.type
_entity_poly.pdbx_seq_one_letter_code
_entity_poly.pdbx_strand_id
1 'polypeptide(L)'
;MPKTVSWYDRLRIERVVWSLDQRLYDLPSRTRIAHRREVRANLLTAAAGVGAGEALRRLGSPRELAAQYRDAEFGEGPRHSWLAAAMFALTTPLVLNFFLSEAANAYQQAITTPGTHADGSYTWGGVTWLQSPLTFVLHQGQATHVGGAYTPLTYVLLLAGAIACGRLWRALPRRRTPRPAAPAVG
;
A
#
# COMPACT_ATOMS: atom_id res chain seq x y z
N MET A 1 -25.48 14.82 -36.06
CA MET A 1 -25.58 13.35 -36.15
C MET A 1 -24.90 12.76 -34.92
N PRO A 2 -25.62 11.99 -34.08
CA PRO A 2 -25.00 11.31 -32.93
C PRO A 2 -23.98 10.30 -33.47
N LYS A 3 -22.71 10.45 -33.10
CA LYS A 3 -21.68 9.48 -33.46
C LYS A 3 -21.85 8.28 -32.54
N THR A 4 -22.12 7.11 -33.12
CA THR A 4 -22.16 5.86 -32.36
C THR A 4 -20.78 5.62 -31.75
N VAL A 5 -20.73 5.49 -30.43
CA VAL A 5 -19.47 5.27 -29.70
C VAL A 5 -18.93 3.90 -30.09
N SER A 6 -17.79 3.87 -30.76
CA SER A 6 -17.14 2.63 -31.18
C SER A 6 -16.68 1.82 -29.96
N TRP A 7 -16.54 0.50 -30.12
CA TRP A 7 -15.99 -0.37 -29.07
C TRP A 7 -14.58 0.09 -28.65
N TYR A 8 -13.78 0.58 -29.60
CA TYR A 8 -12.43 1.09 -29.34
C TYR A 8 -12.45 2.40 -28.53
N ASP A 9 -13.43 3.26 -28.80
CA ASP A 9 -13.67 4.49 -28.04
C ASP A 9 -14.08 4.17 -26.60
N ARG A 10 -14.91 3.13 -26.42
CA ARG A 10 -15.31 2.64 -25.11
C ARG A 10 -14.12 2.12 -24.30
N LEU A 11 -13.19 1.38 -24.92
CA LEU A 11 -11.96 0.93 -24.26
C LEU A 11 -11.04 2.09 -23.85
N ARG A 12 -10.93 3.13 -24.69
CA ARG A 12 -10.16 4.33 -24.34
C ARG A 12 -10.76 5.05 -23.13
N ILE A 13 -12.09 5.19 -23.09
CA ILE A 13 -12.80 5.78 -21.95
C ILE A 13 -12.59 4.93 -20.69
N GLU A 14 -12.75 3.60 -20.77
CA GLU A 14 -12.52 2.69 -19.63
C GLU A 14 -11.09 2.77 -19.11
N ARG A 15 -10.07 2.87 -19.98
CA ARG A 15 -8.68 3.02 -19.54
C ARG A 15 -8.47 4.29 -18.70
N VAL A 16 -9.07 5.40 -19.12
CA VAL A 16 -8.97 6.67 -18.38
C VAL A 16 -9.71 6.57 -17.04
N VAL A 17 -10.91 6.01 -17.05
CA VAL A 17 -11.69 5.75 -15.82
C VAL A 17 -10.92 4.83 -14.86
N TRP A 18 -10.21 3.83 -15.37
CA TRP A 18 -9.40 2.93 -14.56
C TRP A 18 -8.16 3.62 -13.97
N SER A 19 -7.51 4.49 -14.75
CA SER A 19 -6.40 5.32 -14.24
C SER A 19 -6.85 6.31 -13.16
N LEU A 20 -8.10 6.79 -13.26
CA LEU A 20 -8.74 7.64 -12.27
C LEU A 20 -9.05 6.81 -11.01
N ASP A 21 -9.64 5.62 -11.14
CA ASP A 21 -9.96 4.73 -10.01
C ASP A 21 -8.74 4.34 -9.18
N GLN A 22 -7.61 4.01 -9.82
CA GLN A 22 -6.34 3.78 -9.13
C GLN A 22 -5.89 4.99 -8.30
N ARG A 23 -6.17 6.20 -8.80
CA ARG A 23 -5.88 7.45 -8.10
C ARG A 23 -6.98 7.89 -7.16
N LEU A 24 -8.09 7.17 -7.02
CA LEU A 24 -9.06 7.40 -5.95
C LEU A 24 -9.03 6.24 -4.94
N TYR A 25 -7.96 5.44 -4.92
CA TYR A 25 -7.87 4.28 -4.02
C TYR A 25 -8.01 4.66 -2.54
N ASP A 26 -7.56 5.86 -2.16
CA ASP A 26 -7.67 6.36 -0.79
C ASP A 26 -9.08 6.89 -0.42
N LEU A 27 -10.03 6.96 -1.36
CA LEU A 27 -11.41 7.36 -1.06
C LEU A 27 -12.25 6.19 -0.50
N PRO A 28 -13.29 6.49 0.31
CA PRO A 28 -14.28 5.50 0.71
C PRO A 28 -14.94 4.88 -0.52
N SER A 29 -15.21 3.57 -0.47
CA SER A 29 -15.72 2.79 -1.60
C SER A 29 -16.99 3.38 -2.22
N ARG A 30 -17.91 3.93 -1.42
CA ARG A 30 -19.15 4.57 -1.90
C ARG A 30 -18.88 5.82 -2.73
N THR A 31 -18.01 6.71 -2.25
CA THR A 31 -17.64 7.95 -2.93
C THR A 31 -16.84 7.66 -4.20
N ARG A 32 -15.93 6.68 -4.15
CA ARG A 32 -15.18 6.20 -5.32
C ARG A 32 -16.13 5.69 -6.42
N ILE A 33 -17.11 4.86 -6.06
CA ILE A 33 -18.10 4.34 -7.01
C ILE A 33 -18.97 5.46 -7.59
N ALA A 34 -19.35 6.45 -6.78
CA ALA A 34 -20.13 7.60 -7.23
C ALA A 34 -19.37 8.42 -8.29
N HIS A 35 -18.14 8.87 -7.99
CA HIS A 35 -17.31 9.63 -8.93
C HIS A 35 -16.98 8.82 -10.19
N ARG A 36 -16.71 7.52 -10.06
CA ARG A 36 -16.50 6.64 -11.22
C ARG A 36 -17.72 6.62 -12.14
N ARG A 37 -18.92 6.47 -11.57
CA ARG A 37 -20.18 6.44 -12.34
C ARG A 37 -20.45 7.78 -13.01
N GLU A 38 -20.21 8.88 -12.29
CA GLU A 38 -20.39 10.24 -12.77
C GLU A 38 -19.45 10.57 -13.93
N VAL A 39 -18.14 10.33 -13.77
CA VAL A 39 -17.15 10.58 -14.83
C VAL A 39 -17.41 9.71 -16.05
N ARG A 40 -17.79 8.43 -15.85
CA ARG A 40 -18.15 7.54 -16.95
C ARG A 40 -19.37 8.04 -17.72
N ALA A 41 -20.43 8.45 -17.01
CA ALA A 41 -21.64 8.97 -17.63
C ALA A 41 -21.34 10.26 -18.42
N ASN A 42 -20.60 11.21 -17.82
CA ASN A 42 -20.23 12.45 -18.47
C ASN A 42 -19.36 12.23 -19.71
N LEU A 43 -18.41 11.29 -19.68
CA LEU A 43 -17.57 10.96 -20.82
C LEU A 43 -18.34 10.27 -21.95
N LEU A 44 -19.27 9.36 -21.62
CA LEU A 44 -20.10 8.72 -22.63
C LEU A 44 -21.03 9.73 -23.33
N THR A 45 -21.64 10.63 -22.55
CA THR A 45 -22.47 11.73 -23.07
C THR A 45 -21.65 12.67 -23.96
N ALA A 46 -20.47 13.10 -23.50
CA ALA A 46 -19.60 13.97 -24.29
C ALA A 46 -19.09 13.27 -25.57
N ALA A 47 -18.74 11.98 -25.49
CA ALA A 47 -18.28 11.21 -26.64
C ALA A 47 -19.38 11.04 -27.70
N ALA A 48 -20.65 10.91 -27.31
CA ALA A 48 -21.77 10.85 -28.26
C ALA A 48 -21.96 12.16 -29.06
N GLY A 49 -21.65 13.30 -28.45
CA GLY A 49 -21.77 14.62 -29.06
C GLY A 49 -20.57 15.03 -29.93
N VAL A 50 -19.35 14.90 -29.40
CA VAL A 50 -18.11 15.43 -30.04
C VAL A 50 -17.10 14.36 -30.43
N GLY A 51 -17.33 13.09 -30.08
CA GLY A 51 -16.41 11.97 -30.28
C GLY A 51 -15.45 11.77 -29.10
N ALA A 52 -15.02 10.53 -28.88
CA ALA A 52 -14.28 10.16 -27.66
C ALA A 52 -12.91 10.83 -27.54
N GLY A 53 -12.18 11.02 -28.65
CA GLY A 53 -10.89 11.70 -28.62
C GLY A 53 -10.96 13.16 -28.17
N GLU A 54 -12.02 13.86 -28.61
CA GLU A 54 -12.25 15.27 -28.22
C GLU A 54 -12.82 15.37 -26.81
N ALA A 55 -13.72 14.46 -26.42
CA ALA A 55 -14.22 14.35 -25.05
C ALA A 55 -13.09 14.11 -24.03
N LEU A 56 -12.13 13.24 -24.37
CA LEU A 56 -10.95 12.99 -23.55
C LEU A 56 -10.00 14.19 -23.49
N ARG A 57 -9.81 14.91 -24.60
CA ARG A 57 -9.02 16.16 -24.61
C ARG A 57 -9.65 17.23 -23.72
N ARG A 58 -10.97 17.38 -23.75
CA ARG A 58 -11.72 18.31 -22.89
C ARG A 58 -11.73 17.93 -21.41
N LEU A 59 -11.67 16.64 -21.09
CA LEU A 59 -11.51 16.17 -19.72
C LEU A 59 -10.17 16.63 -19.11
N GLY A 60 -9.17 16.89 -19.95
CA GLY A 60 -7.85 17.32 -19.50
C GLY A 60 -7.09 16.18 -18.80
N SER A 61 -6.19 16.53 -17.89
CA SER A 61 -5.36 15.52 -17.23
C SER A 61 -6.18 14.75 -16.18
N PRO A 62 -6.21 13.41 -16.23
CA PRO A 62 -6.86 12.61 -15.19
C PRO A 62 -6.17 12.75 -13.82
N ARG A 63 -5.00 13.41 -13.76
CA ARG A 63 -4.30 13.71 -12.51
C ARG A 63 -4.95 14.89 -11.79
N GLU A 64 -5.17 15.99 -12.51
CA GLU A 64 -5.81 17.18 -11.96
C GLU A 64 -7.25 16.90 -11.55
N LEU A 65 -8.00 16.15 -12.36
CA LEU A 65 -9.37 15.77 -12.02
C LEU A 65 -9.44 14.93 -10.73
N ALA A 66 -8.53 13.96 -10.58
CA ALA A 66 -8.44 13.15 -9.36
C ALA A 66 -7.99 13.98 -8.14
N ALA A 67 -7.12 14.98 -8.35
CA ALA A 67 -6.73 15.92 -7.30
C ALA A 67 -7.93 16.75 -6.86
N GLN A 68 -8.68 17.35 -7.79
CA GLN A 68 -9.88 18.14 -7.49
C GLN A 68 -10.96 17.35 -6.75
N TYR A 69 -11.26 16.11 -7.17
CA TYR A 69 -12.21 15.26 -6.44
C TYR A 69 -11.73 14.89 -5.03
N ARG A 70 -10.41 14.65 -4.86
CA ARG A 70 -9.82 14.41 -3.53
C ARG A 70 -9.85 15.66 -2.66
N ASP A 71 -9.58 16.83 -3.24
CA ASP A 71 -9.57 18.12 -2.53
C ASP A 71 -10.99 18.51 -2.11
N ALA A 72 -11.99 18.24 -2.95
CA ALA A 72 -13.40 18.47 -2.64
C ALA A 72 -13.93 17.59 -1.49
N GLU A 73 -13.53 16.31 -1.41
CA GLU A 73 -14.01 15.41 -0.35
C GLU A 73 -13.21 15.52 0.95
N PHE A 74 -11.91 15.84 0.89
CA PHE A 74 -11.02 15.77 2.06
C PHE A 74 -10.33 17.08 2.47
N GLY A 75 -10.42 18.15 1.67
CA GLY A 75 -9.78 19.44 1.93
C GLY A 75 -8.25 19.45 1.73
N GLU A 76 -7.66 20.63 1.86
CA GLU A 76 -6.21 20.86 1.76
C GLU A 76 -5.49 20.44 3.06
N GLY A 77 -5.02 19.19 3.13
CA GLY A 77 -4.26 18.74 4.28
C GLY A 77 -3.43 17.48 4.06
N PRO A 78 -2.41 17.22 4.90
CA PRO A 78 -1.57 16.02 4.79
C PRO A 78 -2.38 14.73 5.04
N ARG A 79 -2.30 13.79 4.10
CA ARG A 79 -3.27 12.69 3.93
C ARG A 79 -2.84 11.38 4.61
N HIS A 80 -3.78 10.46 4.82
CA HIS A 80 -3.46 9.06 5.10
C HIS A 80 -3.06 8.37 3.77
N SER A 81 -2.12 7.43 3.82
CA SER A 81 -1.71 6.63 2.66
C SER A 81 -1.60 5.17 3.05
N TRP A 82 -2.58 4.38 2.63
CA TRP A 82 -2.54 2.92 2.78
C TRP A 82 -1.38 2.30 2.01
N LEU A 83 -1.03 2.90 0.86
CA LEU A 83 0.13 2.47 0.08
C LEU A 83 1.43 2.70 0.84
N ALA A 84 1.61 3.84 1.51
CA ALA A 84 2.81 4.09 2.32
C ALA A 84 2.91 3.11 3.50
N ALA A 85 1.79 2.83 4.20
CA ALA A 85 1.74 1.82 5.24
C ALA A 85 2.10 0.42 4.71
N ALA A 86 1.51 0.00 3.59
CA ALA A 86 1.76 -1.31 3.00
C ALA A 86 3.19 -1.43 2.50
N MET A 87 3.72 -0.40 1.82
CA MET A 87 5.11 -0.35 1.39
C MET A 87 6.04 -0.49 2.60
N PHE A 88 5.84 0.29 3.66
CA PHE A 88 6.64 0.18 4.87
C PHE A 88 6.55 -1.22 5.51
N ALA A 89 5.34 -1.75 5.65
CA ALA A 89 5.08 -3.04 6.27
C ALA A 89 5.67 -4.22 5.48
N LEU A 90 5.83 -4.08 4.16
CA LEU A 90 6.42 -5.09 3.29
C LEU A 90 7.93 -4.95 3.16
N THR A 91 8.44 -3.74 2.94
CA THR A 91 9.88 -3.53 2.68
C THR A 91 10.72 -3.65 3.94
N THR A 92 10.25 -3.12 5.07
CA THR A 92 11.01 -3.12 6.32
C THR A 92 11.37 -4.53 6.79
N PRO A 93 10.43 -5.50 6.90
CA PRO A 93 10.81 -6.86 7.30
C PRO A 93 11.65 -7.57 6.26
N LEU A 94 11.51 -7.25 4.95
CA LEU A 94 12.39 -7.81 3.92
C LEU A 94 13.84 -7.38 4.13
N VAL A 95 14.06 -6.08 4.31
CA VAL A 95 15.38 -5.50 4.53
C VAL A 95 16.00 -6.04 5.83
N LEU A 96 15.20 -6.09 6.90
CA LEU A 96 15.66 -6.58 8.18
C LEU A 96 16.04 -8.08 8.13
N ASN A 97 15.23 -8.90 7.45
CA ASN A 97 15.55 -10.32 7.24
C ASN A 97 16.81 -10.49 6.40
N PHE A 98 17.01 -9.66 5.37
CA PHE A 98 18.21 -9.73 4.54
C PHE A 98 19.48 -9.51 5.38
N PHE A 99 19.52 -8.45 6.19
CA PHE A 99 20.67 -8.16 7.04
C PHE A 99 20.91 -9.21 8.12
N LEU A 100 19.84 -9.70 8.78
CA LEU A 100 19.98 -10.72 9.83
C LEU A 100 20.39 -12.07 9.25
N SER A 101 19.88 -12.43 8.07
CA SER A 101 20.29 -13.64 7.35
C SER A 101 21.77 -13.56 6.96
N GLU A 102 22.21 -12.40 6.47
CA GLU A 102 23.62 -12.20 6.11
C GLU A 102 24.54 -12.32 7.33
N ALA A 103 24.16 -11.72 8.46
CA ALA A 103 24.90 -11.86 9.71
C ALA A 103 24.95 -13.32 10.22
N ALA A 104 23.83 -14.04 10.13
CA ALA A 104 23.76 -15.45 10.48
C ALA A 104 24.64 -16.31 9.56
N ASN A 105 24.64 -16.03 8.25
CA ASN A 105 25.49 -16.72 7.28
C ASN A 105 26.99 -16.49 7.56
N ALA A 106 27.38 -15.24 7.85
CA ALA A 106 28.76 -14.92 8.20
C ALA A 106 29.20 -15.65 9.48
N TYR A 107 28.34 -15.72 10.49
CA TYR A 107 28.60 -16.50 11.70
C TYR A 107 28.72 -17.99 11.41
N GLN A 108 27.82 -18.55 10.59
CA GLN A 108 27.87 -19.95 10.17
C GLN A 108 29.20 -20.28 9.46
N GLN A 109 29.64 -19.43 8.53
CA GLN A 109 30.91 -19.60 7.82
C GLN A 109 32.12 -19.63 8.78
N ALA A 110 32.12 -18.76 9.80
CA ALA A 110 33.16 -18.73 10.82
C ALA A 110 33.24 -20.04 11.62
N ILE A 111 32.10 -20.63 12.01
CA ILE A 111 32.07 -21.89 12.78
C ILE A 111 32.33 -23.13 11.90
N THR A 112 31.99 -23.10 10.60
CA THR A 112 32.21 -24.22 9.67
C THR A 112 33.61 -24.24 9.05
N THR A 113 34.48 -23.27 9.38
CA THR A 113 35.83 -23.21 8.83
C THR A 113 36.63 -24.47 9.24
N PRO A 114 37.15 -25.26 8.27
CA PRO A 114 37.80 -26.53 8.55
C PRO A 114 38.92 -26.40 9.58
N GLY A 115 38.89 -27.27 10.60
CA GLY A 115 39.96 -27.38 11.61
C GLY A 115 39.82 -26.49 12.85
N THR A 116 38.74 -25.72 13.00
CA THR A 116 38.63 -24.73 14.11
C THR A 116 37.68 -25.15 15.23
N HIS A 117 36.64 -25.94 14.95
CA HIS A 117 35.56 -26.22 15.91
C HIS A 117 35.10 -27.69 15.85
N ALA A 118 34.94 -28.32 17.01
CA ALA A 118 34.39 -29.67 17.14
C ALA A 118 32.85 -29.64 17.01
N ASP A 119 32.26 -30.80 16.66
CA ASP A 119 30.81 -31.02 16.70
C ASP A 119 30.22 -30.52 18.03
N GLY A 120 29.22 -29.66 17.96
CA GLY A 120 28.75 -28.90 19.11
C GLY A 120 27.65 -27.89 18.79
N SER A 121 27.05 -27.35 19.84
CA SER A 121 26.02 -26.31 19.75
C SER A 121 26.61 -24.93 19.99
N TYR A 122 26.44 -24.03 19.02
CA TYR A 122 26.92 -22.65 19.05
C TYR A 122 25.71 -21.70 19.06
N THR A 123 25.72 -20.72 19.94
CA THR A 123 24.61 -19.76 20.06
C THR A 123 25.06 -18.37 19.64
N TRP A 124 24.34 -17.78 18.70
CA TRP A 124 24.43 -16.38 18.36
C TRP A 124 23.29 -15.64 19.05
N GLY A 125 23.64 -14.72 19.95
CA GLY A 125 22.66 -13.93 20.72
C GLY A 125 21.75 -13.04 19.88
N GLY A 126 22.07 -12.84 18.60
CA GLY A 126 21.34 -11.93 17.72
C GLY A 126 21.46 -10.48 18.18
N VAL A 127 20.46 -9.66 17.80
CA VAL A 127 20.32 -8.28 18.28
C VAL A 127 19.28 -8.26 19.39
N THR A 128 19.69 -7.89 20.60
CA THR A 128 18.81 -7.82 21.78
C THR A 128 17.58 -6.96 21.48
N TRP A 129 16.41 -7.43 21.90
CA TRP A 129 15.09 -6.82 21.64
C TRP A 129 14.57 -6.91 20.20
N LEU A 130 15.41 -7.21 19.21
CA LEU A 130 15.01 -7.29 17.81
C LEU A 130 14.70 -8.73 17.38
N GLN A 131 15.58 -9.66 17.75
CA GLN A 131 15.57 -11.04 17.30
C GLN A 131 15.84 -11.99 18.47
N SER A 132 15.15 -13.13 18.50
CA SER A 132 15.47 -14.24 19.41
C SER A 132 16.83 -14.85 19.03
N PRO A 133 17.58 -15.39 20.02
CA PRO A 133 18.87 -16.04 19.75
C PRO A 133 18.74 -17.12 18.67
N LEU A 134 19.79 -17.25 17.86
CA LEU A 134 19.93 -18.31 16.87
C LEU A 134 20.87 -19.38 17.43
N THR A 135 20.44 -20.64 17.43
CA THR A 135 21.27 -21.77 17.84
C THR A 135 21.67 -22.57 16.62
N PHE A 136 22.97 -22.72 16.38
CA PHE A 136 23.55 -23.57 15.35
C PHE A 136 24.00 -24.89 15.98
N VAL A 137 23.60 -26.01 15.39
CA VAL A 137 24.08 -27.35 15.75
C VAL A 137 24.96 -27.83 14.61
N LEU A 138 26.23 -28.06 14.92
CA LEU A 138 27.23 -28.55 13.98
C LEU A 138 27.42 -30.06 14.19
N HIS A 139 27.18 -30.84 13.13
CA HIS A 139 27.42 -32.28 13.13
C HIS A 139 28.05 -32.71 11.80
N GLN A 140 29.24 -33.32 11.86
CA GLN A 140 29.98 -33.80 10.68
C GLN A 140 30.15 -32.74 9.58
N GLY A 141 30.44 -31.49 9.97
CA GLY A 141 30.62 -30.37 9.04
C GLY A 141 29.33 -29.83 8.41
N GLN A 142 28.16 -30.35 8.79
CA GLN A 142 26.85 -29.79 8.45
C GLN A 142 26.34 -28.92 9.59
N ALA A 143 25.94 -27.68 9.28
CA ALA A 143 25.34 -26.76 10.25
C ALA A 143 23.82 -26.70 10.03
N THR A 144 23.06 -27.00 11.07
CA THR A 144 21.60 -26.75 11.11
C THR A 144 21.33 -25.65 12.14
N HIS A 145 20.34 -24.80 11.90
CA HIS A 145 20.01 -23.72 12.83
C HIS A 145 18.55 -23.69 13.21
N VAL A 146 18.28 -23.27 14.43
CA VAL A 146 16.92 -23.09 14.99
C VAL A 146 16.89 -21.75 15.74
N GLY A 147 15.80 -21.00 15.57
CA GLY A 147 15.57 -19.72 16.23
C GLY A 147 15.57 -18.55 15.26
N GLY A 148 15.89 -17.35 15.76
CA GLY A 148 16.02 -16.16 14.90
C GLY A 148 14.71 -15.48 14.53
N ALA A 149 13.59 -15.89 15.14
CA ALA A 149 12.32 -15.21 14.98
C ALA A 149 12.38 -13.78 15.55
N TYR A 150 11.61 -12.87 14.97
CA TYR A 150 11.44 -11.54 15.55
C TYR A 150 10.77 -11.62 16.92
N THR A 151 11.19 -10.72 17.81
CA THR A 151 10.54 -10.59 19.11
C THR A 151 9.12 -10.00 18.94
N PRO A 152 8.21 -10.24 19.90
CA PRO A 152 6.90 -9.58 19.92
C PRO A 152 6.99 -8.04 19.83
N LEU A 153 8.02 -7.45 20.45
CA LEU A 153 8.27 -6.00 20.41
C LEU A 153 8.55 -5.51 18.99
N THR A 154 9.33 -6.24 18.21
CA THR A 154 9.61 -5.90 16.80
C THR A 154 8.33 -5.85 15.97
N TYR A 155 7.40 -6.80 16.16
CA TYR A 155 6.11 -6.77 15.48
C TYR A 155 5.27 -5.55 15.88
N VAL A 156 5.28 -5.17 17.17
CA VAL A 156 4.59 -3.97 17.65
C VAL A 156 5.19 -2.70 17.03
N LEU A 157 6.52 -2.61 16.95
CA LEU A 157 7.21 -1.48 16.32
C LEU A 157 6.95 -1.40 14.81
N LEU A 158 6.94 -2.54 14.11
CA LEU A 158 6.59 -2.60 12.69
C LEU A 158 5.15 -2.12 12.45
N LEU A 159 4.21 -2.57 13.29
CA LEU A 159 2.82 -2.13 13.21
C LEU A 159 2.68 -0.62 13.50
N ALA A 160 3.33 -0.14 14.56
CA ALA A 160 3.33 1.29 14.91
C ALA A 160 3.97 2.14 13.80
N GLY A 161 5.08 1.68 13.21
CA GLY A 161 5.74 2.32 12.07
C GLY A 161 4.86 2.36 10.82
N ALA A 162 4.15 1.27 10.50
CA ALA A 162 3.21 1.24 9.38
C ALA A 162 2.06 2.24 9.60
N ILE A 163 1.54 2.32 10.83
CA ILE A 163 0.51 3.30 11.20
C ILE A 163 1.06 4.73 11.09
N ALA A 164 2.30 4.98 11.55
CA ALA A 164 3.04 6.24 11.44
C ALA A 164 3.24 6.69 10.00
N CYS A 165 3.86 5.86 9.17
CA CYS A 165 4.14 6.13 7.76
C CYS A 165 2.85 6.31 6.95
N GLY A 166 1.84 5.48 7.21
CA GLY A 166 0.55 5.59 6.54
C GLY A 166 -0.37 6.66 7.10
N ARG A 167 -0.02 7.27 8.25
CA ARG A 167 -0.85 8.25 8.97
C ARG A 167 -2.28 7.77 9.15
N LEU A 168 -2.45 6.48 9.43
CA LEU A 168 -3.75 5.80 9.38
C LEU A 168 -4.75 6.34 10.42
N TRP A 169 -4.27 7.00 11.48
CA TRP A 169 -5.14 7.71 12.44
C TRP A 169 -5.99 8.81 11.79
N ARG A 170 -5.61 9.31 10.60
CA ARG A 170 -6.41 10.29 9.85
C ARG A 170 -7.50 9.65 8.98
N ALA A 171 -7.53 8.32 8.85
CA ALA A 171 -8.58 7.61 8.13
C ALA A 171 -9.84 7.38 8.99
N LEU A 172 -9.81 7.72 10.30
CA LEU A 172 -10.99 7.57 11.14
C LEU A 172 -12.11 8.49 10.65
N PRO A 173 -13.31 7.95 10.35
CA PRO A 173 -14.43 8.75 9.90
C PRO A 173 -14.83 9.70 11.03
N ARG A 174 -14.62 11.01 10.83
CA ARG A 174 -15.33 12.04 11.60
C ARG A 174 -16.81 11.73 11.44
N ARG A 175 -17.46 11.34 12.54
CA ARG A 175 -18.91 11.07 12.57
C ARG A 175 -19.61 12.32 12.02
N ARG A 176 -20.10 12.26 10.77
CA ARG A 176 -20.95 13.31 10.21
C ARG A 176 -22.24 13.28 11.02
N THR A 177 -22.41 14.25 11.91
CA THR A 177 -23.68 14.47 12.60
C THR A 177 -24.75 14.65 11.52
N PRO A 178 -25.87 13.89 11.57
CA PRO A 178 -26.95 14.07 10.63
C PRO A 178 -27.41 15.54 10.68
N ARG A 179 -27.31 16.25 9.55
CA ARG A 179 -27.87 17.60 9.44
C ARG A 179 -29.39 17.45 9.59
N PRO A 180 -30.04 18.11 10.57
CA PRO A 180 -31.49 18.06 10.71
C PRO A 180 -32.11 18.51 9.39
N ALA A 181 -33.02 17.71 8.85
CA ALA A 181 -33.79 18.06 7.66
C ALA A 181 -34.54 19.37 7.95
N ALA A 182 -34.35 20.37 7.09
CA ALA A 182 -35.09 21.62 7.19
C ALA A 182 -36.59 21.31 7.04
N PRO A 183 -37.45 21.81 7.95
CA PRO A 183 -38.89 21.58 7.84
C PRO A 183 -39.40 22.23 6.55
N ALA A 184 -40.14 21.44 5.76
CA ALA A 184 -40.87 21.94 4.60
C ALA A 184 -41.90 22.97 5.10
N VAL A 185 -41.74 24.22 4.65
CA VAL A 185 -42.73 25.27 4.85
C VAL A 185 -43.88 24.98 3.90
N GLY A 186 -45.07 24.78 4.46
CA GLY A 186 -46.34 24.63 3.73
C GLY A 186 -46.96 25.97 3.37
#